data_AF-A0A4U2Z6H4-F1
#
_entry.id   AF-A0A4U2Z6H4-F1
#
_cell.length_a   1.000
_cell.length_b   1.000
_cell.length_c   1.000
_cell.angle_alpha   90.00
_cell.angle_beta   90.00
_cell.angle_gamma   90.00
#
_symmetry.space_group_name_H-M   'P 1'
#
loop_
_entity.id
_entity.type
_entity.pdbx_description
1 polymer ?
#
loop_
_entity_poly.entity_id
_entity_poly.type
_entity_poly.pdbx_seq_one_letter_code
_entity_poly.pdbx_strand_id
1 'polypeptide(L)' 'MDTNLVVEGLKFMGLGMGAVFLFLIILIFLMGIMSKVLHKFFPEVQPSANSSSSPGTQNNQKKVVAAITAAIKFHRES' A
#
# COMPACT_ATOMS: atom_id res chain seq x y z
N MET A 1 8.90 -54.74 -9.90
CA MET A 1 7.95 -54.08 -10.83
C MET A 1 7.37 -52.81 -10.18
N ASP A 2 8.16 -52.15 -9.33
CA ASP A 2 7.67 -51.20 -8.31
C ASP A 2 8.12 -49.75 -8.60
N THR A 3 9.10 -49.59 -9.48
CA THR A 3 9.61 -48.29 -9.94
C THR A 3 8.53 -47.45 -10.62
N ASN A 4 7.53 -48.09 -11.22
CA ASN A 4 6.43 -47.39 -11.90
C ASN A 4 5.55 -46.64 -10.89
N LEU A 5 5.20 -47.24 -9.76
CA LEU A 5 4.34 -46.62 -8.73
C LEU A 5 5.02 -45.44 -8.03
N VAL A 6 6.33 -45.54 -7.75
CA VAL A 6 7.09 -44.44 -7.12
C VAL A 6 7.20 -43.26 -8.08
N VAL A 7 7.44 -43.52 -9.37
CA VAL A 7 7.47 -42.47 -10.41
C VAL A 7 6.08 -41.85 -10.59
N GLU A 8 5.02 -42.64 -10.57
CA GLU A 8 3.63 -42.16 -10.66
C GLU A 8 3.29 -41.26 -9.46
N GLY A 9 3.65 -41.67 -8.23
CA GLY A 9 3.46 -40.88 -7.02
C GLY A 9 4.24 -39.56 -7.05
N LEU A 10 5.45 -39.57 -7.59
CA LEU A 10 6.26 -38.35 -7.75
C LEU A 10 5.64 -37.39 -8.79
N LYS A 11 5.04 -37.91 -9.86
CA LYS A 11 4.28 -37.12 -10.84
C LYS A 11 3.06 -36.47 -10.20
N PHE A 12 2.31 -37.20 -9.36
CA PHE A 12 1.17 -36.64 -8.64
C PHE A 12 1.57 -35.60 -7.59
N MET A 13 2.71 -35.80 -6.89
CA MET A 13 3.24 -34.81 -5.96
C MET A 13 3.61 -33.50 -6.67
N GLY A 14 4.29 -33.60 -7.83
CA GLY A 14 4.61 -32.43 -8.66
C GLY A 14 3.36 -31.74 -9.21
N LEU A 15 2.37 -32.51 -9.67
CA LEU A 15 1.10 -31.98 -10.17
C LEU A 15 0.31 -31.27 -9.07
N GLY A 16 0.21 -31.87 -7.89
CA GLY A 16 -0.50 -31.31 -6.73
C GLY A 16 0.15 -30.03 -6.21
N MET A 17 1.48 -30.05 -6.02
CA MET A 17 2.22 -28.86 -5.59
C MET A 17 2.19 -27.75 -6.66
N GLY A 18 2.27 -28.10 -7.94
CA GLY A 18 2.16 -27.15 -9.04
C GLY A 18 0.78 -26.49 -9.13
N ALA A 19 -0.30 -27.25 -8.94
CA ALA A 19 -1.66 -26.72 -8.94
C ALA A 19 -1.90 -25.74 -7.78
N VAL A 20 -1.44 -26.07 -6.57
CA VAL A 20 -1.52 -25.18 -5.41
C VAL A 20 -0.71 -23.91 -5.64
N PHE A 21 0.51 -24.04 -6.18
CA PHE A 21 1.36 -22.88 -6.49
C PHE A 21 0.70 -21.95 -7.51
N LEU A 22 0.13 -22.49 -8.58
CA LEU A 22 -0.61 -21.73 -9.58
C LEU A 22 -1.82 -21.01 -8.96
N PHE A 23 -2.55 -21.68 -8.09
CA PHE A 23 -3.69 -21.10 -7.37
C PHE A 23 -3.25 -19.92 -6.49
N LEU A 24 -2.14 -20.06 -5.75
CA LEU A 24 -1.60 -18.97 -4.92
C LEU A 24 -1.13 -17.78 -5.77
N ILE A 25 -0.48 -18.01 -6.92
CA ILE A 25 -0.11 -16.93 -7.85
C ILE A 25 -1.35 -16.15 -8.28
N ILE A 26 -2.41 -16.86 -8.66
CA ILE A 26 -3.68 -16.23 -9.07
C ILE A 26 -4.26 -15.40 -7.92
N LEU A 27 -4.27 -15.93 -6.70
CA LEU A 27 -4.74 -15.19 -5.52
C LEU A 27 -3.91 -13.94 -5.23
N ILE A 28 -2.59 -14.03 -5.32
CA ILE A 28 -1.69 -12.88 -5.13
C ILE A 28 -1.99 -11.80 -6.17
N PHE A 29 -2.17 -12.20 -7.44
CA PHE A 29 -2.51 -11.27 -8.51
C PHE A 29 -3.87 -10.59 -8.26
N LEU A 30 -4.87 -11.36 -7.80
CA LEU A 30 -6.19 -10.84 -7.46
C LEU A 30 -6.13 -9.84 -6.30
N MET A 31 -5.35 -10.14 -5.27
CA MET A 31 -5.10 -9.22 -4.15
C MET A 31 -4.39 -7.94 -4.62
N GLY A 32 -3.41 -8.05 -5.52
CA GLY A 32 -2.74 -6.92 -6.13
C GLY A 32 -3.68 -6.04 -6.97
N ILE A 33 -4.59 -6.66 -7.73
CA ILE A 33 -5.64 -5.94 -8.47
C ILE A 33 -6.54 -5.20 -7.49
N MET A 34 -7.02 -5.85 -6.41
CA MET A 34 -7.80 -5.17 -5.39
C MET A 34 -7.06 -3.97 -4.82
N SER A 35 -5.78 -4.11 -4.46
CA SER A 35 -4.97 -2.98 -3.97
C SER A 35 -4.91 -1.82 -4.97
N LYS A 36 -4.70 -2.10 -6.26
CA LYS A 36 -4.65 -1.07 -7.32
C LYS A 36 -6.02 -0.42 -7.57
N VAL A 37 -7.09 -1.21 -7.54
CA VAL A 37 -8.47 -0.75 -7.69
C VAL A 37 -8.85 0.14 -6.51
N LEU A 38 -8.55 -0.30 -5.27
CA LEU A 38 -8.76 0.49 -4.07
C LEU A 38 -8.02 1.82 -4.16
N HIS A 39 -6.71 1.84 -4.44
CA HIS A 39 -5.95 3.09 -4.59
C HIS A 39 -6.47 4.01 -5.71
N LYS A 40 -7.05 3.46 -6.79
CA LYS A 40 -7.55 4.25 -7.92
C LYS A 40 -8.96 4.79 -7.69
N PHE A 41 -9.85 4.02 -7.09
CA PHE A 41 -11.26 4.39 -6.89
C PHE A 41 -11.51 5.06 -5.53
N PHE A 42 -10.73 4.70 -4.52
CA PHE A 42 -10.67 5.36 -3.21
C PHE A 42 -9.22 5.80 -2.96
N PRO A 43 -8.76 6.88 -3.63
CA PRO A 43 -7.48 7.48 -3.28
C PRO A 43 -7.58 7.94 -1.82
N GLU A 44 -7.06 7.12 -0.93
CA GLU A 44 -6.86 7.50 0.45
C GLU A 44 -5.91 8.71 0.40
N VAL A 45 -6.35 9.83 0.98
CA VAL A 45 -5.54 11.03 1.13
C VAL A 45 -4.48 10.70 2.19
N GLN A 46 -3.53 9.85 1.82
CA GLN A 46 -2.33 9.64 2.62
C GLN A 46 -1.67 11.02 2.73
N PRO A 47 -1.47 11.57 3.94
CA PRO A 47 -0.64 12.74 4.11
C PRO A 47 0.71 12.35 3.52
N SER A 48 1.07 12.95 2.39
CA SER A 48 2.29 12.64 1.66
C SER A 48 3.47 12.70 2.62
N ALA A 49 3.96 11.54 3.03
CA ALA A 49 5.24 11.40 3.73
C ALA A 49 6.43 11.58 2.78
N ASN A 50 6.18 12.01 1.54
CA ASN A 50 7.22 12.47 0.64
C ASN A 50 7.10 13.97 0.46
N SER A 51 7.99 14.65 1.18
CA SER A 51 8.60 15.92 0.82
C SER A 51 8.85 16.04 -0.69
N SER A 52 7.93 16.70 -1.38
CA SER A 52 8.30 17.60 -2.45
C SER A 52 7.67 18.94 -2.11
N SER A 53 8.54 19.91 -1.88
CA SER A 53 8.21 21.30 -1.60
C SER A 53 7.38 21.88 -2.74
N SER A 54 6.06 21.73 -2.64
CA SER A 54 5.13 22.52 -3.44
C SER A 54 5.16 23.97 -2.91
N PRO A 55 5.22 24.99 -3.78
CA PRO A 55 5.21 26.40 -3.37
C PRO A 55 4.04 26.78 -2.44
N GLY A 56 2.95 25.99 -2.45
CA GLY A 56 1.82 26.13 -1.54
C GLY A 56 2.11 25.77 -0.08
N THR A 57 3.07 24.89 0.20
CA THR A 57 3.38 24.45 1.59
C THR A 57 4.09 25.55 2.39
N GLN A 58 4.96 26.35 1.76
CA GLN A 58 5.54 27.51 2.44
C GLN A 58 4.49 28.57 2.78
N ASN A 59 3.48 28.76 1.92
CA ASN A 59 2.40 29.70 2.17
C ASN A 59 1.53 29.26 3.37
N ASN A 60 1.24 27.96 3.46
CA ASN A 60 0.52 27.38 4.60
C ASN A 60 1.30 27.51 5.92
N GLN A 61 2.61 27.21 5.92
CA GLN A 61 3.43 27.42 7.13
C GLN A 61 3.46 28.89 7.56
N LYS A 62 3.56 29.82 6.60
CA LYS A 62 3.55 31.26 6.89
C LYS A 62 2.19 31.71 7.46
N LYS A 63 1.07 31.15 6.98
CA LYS A 63 -0.27 31.36 7.54
C LYS A 63 -0.42 30.80 8.96
N VAL A 64 0.09 29.60 9.22
CA VAL A 64 0.06 28.97 10.55
C VAL A 64 0.86 29.79 11.55
N VAL A 65 2.07 30.23 11.18
CA VAL A 65 2.91 31.08 12.05
C VAL A 65 2.24 32.45 12.31
N ALA A 66 1.60 33.05 11.30
CA ALA A 66 0.85 34.30 11.49
C ALA A 66 -0.34 34.13 12.44
N ALA A 67 -1.09 33.03 12.34
CA ALA A 67 -2.21 32.73 13.23
C ALA A 67 -1.76 32.51 14.69
N ILE A 68 -0.67 31.77 14.89
CA ILE A 68 -0.10 31.55 16.23
C ILE A 68 0.40 32.88 16.82
N THR A 69 1.07 33.71 16.02
CA THR A 69 1.55 35.02 16.48
C THR A 69 0.40 35.96 16.85
N ALA A 70 -0.68 35.96 16.06
CA ALA A 70 -1.88 36.74 16.36
C ALA A 70 -2.55 36.27 17.67
N ALA A 71 -2.64 34.95 17.90
CA ALA A 71 -3.18 34.39 19.12
C ALA A 71 -2.34 34.76 20.36
N ILE A 72 -1.01 34.71 20.25
CA ILE A 72 -0.11 35.11 21.35
C ILE A 72 -0.21 36.61 21.64
N LYS A 73 -0.28 37.44 20.59
CA LYS A 73 -0.46 38.89 20.73
C LYS A 73 -1.78 39.19 21.44
N PHE A 74 -2.87 38.57 21.01
CA PHE A 74 -4.18 38.73 21.63
C PHE A 74 -4.19 38.30 23.10
N HIS A 75 -3.54 37.19 23.44
CA HIS A 75 -3.44 36.73 24.83
C HIS A 75 -2.61 37.66 25.74
N ARG A 76 -1.61 38.36 25.19
CA ARG A 76 -0.76 39.28 25.97
C ARG A 76 -1.31 40.71 26.04
N GLU A 77 -2.22 41.09 25.15
CA GLU A 77 -2.93 42.37 25.19
C GLU A 77 -4.29 42.27 25.92
N SER A 78 -4.68 41.07 26.37
CA SER A 78 -5.81 40.81 27.27
C SER A 78 -5.34 40.74 28.72
#